data_AF-A0A8D5U3V2-F1
#
_entry.id   AF-A0A8D5U3V2-F1
#
_cell.length_a   1.000
_cell.length_b   1.000
_cell.length_c   1.000
_cell.angle_alpha   90.00
_cell.angle_beta   90.00
_cell.angle_gamma   90.00
#
_symmetry.space_group_name_H-M   'P 1'
#
loop_
_entity.id
_entity.type
_entity.pdbx_description
1 polymer ?
#
loop_
_entity_poly.entity_id
_entity_poly.type
_entity_poly.pdbx_seq_one_letter_code
_entity_poly.pdbx_strand_id
1 'polypeptide(L)'
;MVNVVITIKVNEGIAKLIEKMIELGIAKSKNEAVNLLIEYGRVEIEKKIREQEEVMKLVDEWFKNGFPYKKLDTSDLREERYE
;
A
#
# COMPACT_ATOMS: atom_id res chain seq x y z
N MET A 1 17.33 2.36 21.61
CA MET A 1 17.64 3.18 20.42
C MET A 1 17.49 4.64 20.82
N VAL A 2 18.50 5.48 20.55
CA VAL A 2 18.40 6.92 20.82
C VAL A 2 17.74 7.56 19.61
N ASN A 3 16.57 8.16 19.81
CA ASN A 3 15.88 8.89 18.75
C ASN A 3 16.30 10.36 18.82
N VAL A 4 16.83 10.89 17.71
CA VAL A 4 17.21 12.29 17.58
C VAL A 4 16.22 12.97 16.64
N VAL A 5 15.64 14.07 17.09
CA VAL A 5 14.71 14.87 16.28
C VAL A 5 15.51 15.87 15.47
N ILE A 6 15.28 15.87 14.16
CA ILE A 6 15.87 16.83 13.23
C ILE A 6 14.76 17.57 12.48
N THR A 7 15.05 18.80 12.06
CA THR A 7 14.20 19.55 11.13
C THR A 7 14.91 19.60 9.78
N ILE A 8 14.23 19.16 8.72
CA ILE A 8 14.76 19.16 7.36
C ILE A 8 13.87 19.98 6.44
N LYS A 9 14.47 20.73 5.52
CA LYS A 9 13.76 21.32 4.39
C LYS A 9 13.83 20.35 3.23
N VAL A 10 12.67 20.04 2.65
CA VAL A 10 12.57 19.15 1.48
C VAL A 10 11.91 19.90 0.33
N ASN A 11 12.16 19.45 -0.90
CA ASN A 11 11.43 19.98 -2.05
C ASN A 11 9.98 19.48 -2.06
N GLU A 12 9.14 20.13 -2.87
CA GLU A 12 7.71 19.81 -2.96
C GLU A 12 7.46 18.36 -3.44
N GLY A 13 8.31 17.83 -4.31
CA GLY A 13 8.18 16.45 -4.80
C GLY A 13 8.34 15.40 -3.69
N ILE A 14 9.33 15.59 -2.80
CA ILE A 14 9.52 14.74 -1.62
C ILE A 14 8.36 14.91 -0.64
N ALA A 15 7.87 16.14 -0.44
CA ALA A 15 6.73 16.39 0.44
C ALA A 15 5.47 15.64 -0.03
N LYS A 16 5.14 15.73 -1.33
CA LYS A 16 4.02 14.99 -1.94
C LYS A 16 4.21 13.48 -1.85
N LEU A 17 5.45 13.00 -2.03
CA LEU A 17 5.76 11.58 -1.90
C LEU A 17 5.49 11.09 -0.47
N ILE A 18 5.91 11.84 0.55
CA ILE A 18 5.65 11.53 1.96
C ILE A 18 4.15 11.50 2.26
N GLU A 19 3.38 12.46 1.76
CA GLU A 19 1.93 12.50 1.93
C GLU A 19 1.27 11.26 1.32
N LYS A 20 1.65 10.91 0.08
CA LYS A 20 1.14 9.74 -0.62
C LYS A 20 1.46 8.42 0.11
N MET A 21 2.64 8.32 0.73
CA MET A 21 2.98 7.16 1.57
C MET A 21 2.05 7.00 2.77
N ILE A 22 1.60 8.12 3.37
CA ILE A 22 0.68 8.09 4.50
C ILE A 22 -0.73 7.73 4.03
N GLU A 23 -1.19 8.34 2.94
CA GLU A 23 -2.51 8.08 2.35
C GLU A 23 -2.70 6.60 1.97
N LEU A 24 -1.66 5.98 1.39
CA LEU A 24 -1.68 4.57 0.99
C LEU A 24 -1.41 3.60 2.15
N GLY A 25 -1.20 4.11 3.37
CA GLY A 25 -0.91 3.29 4.56
C GLY A 25 0.48 2.65 4.57
N ILE A 26 1.39 3.10 3.70
CA ILE A 26 2.79 2.64 3.64
C ILE A 26 3.56 3.14 4.88
N ALA A 27 3.20 4.31 5.40
CA ALA A 27 3.73 4.88 6.63
C ALA A 27 2.60 5.39 7.53
N LYS A 28 2.76 5.31 8.85
CA LYS A 28 1.79 5.81 9.84
C LYS A 28 1.99 7.29 10.14
N SER A 29 3.16 7.84 9.83
CA SER A 29 3.50 9.24 10.11
C SER A 29 4.54 9.81 9.13
N LYS A 30 4.70 11.14 9.10
CA LYS A 30 5.73 11.82 8.31
C LYS A 30 7.14 11.37 8.68
N ASN A 31 7.40 11.14 9.97
CA ASN A 31 8.72 10.68 10.44
C ASN A 31 9.02 9.27 9.94
N GLU A 32 8.04 8.36 10.02
CA GLU A 32 8.19 7.01 9.50
C GLU A 32 8.40 7.02 7.98
N ALA A 33 7.64 7.83 7.24
CA ALA A 33 7.81 7.99 5.80
C ALA A 33 9.22 8.49 5.42
N VAL A 34 9.73 9.49 6.15
CA VAL A 34 11.10 9.99 5.96
C VAL A 34 12.14 8.93 6.27
N ASN A 35 11.96 8.18 7.36
CA ASN A 35 12.88 7.10 7.71
C ASN A 35 12.90 6.00 6.64
N LEU A 36 11.73 5.59 6.14
CA LEU A 36 11.62 4.63 5.05
C LEU A 36 12.28 5.14 3.76
N LEU A 37 12.14 6.43 3.46
CA LEU A 37 12.81 7.06 2.32
C LEU A 37 14.34 7.06 2.47
N ILE A 38 14.86 7.27 3.69
CA ILE A 38 16.29 7.23 3.97
C ILE A 38 16.82 5.79 3.88
N GLU A 39 16.06 4.81 4.38
CA GLU A 39 16.47 3.40 4.46
C GLU A 39 16.44 2.72 3.10
N TYR A 40 15.36 2.88 2.34
CA TYR A 40 15.14 2.17 1.07
C TYR A 40 15.43 3.02 -0.17
N GLY A 41 15.51 4.35 -0.01
CA GLY A 41 15.65 5.26 -1.13
C GLY A 41 14.37 5.45 -1.93
N ARG A 42 14.37 6.51 -2.75
CA ARG A 42 13.18 6.95 -3.49
C ARG A 42 12.62 5.90 -4.47
N VAL A 43 13.50 5.21 -5.20
CA VAL A 43 13.08 4.26 -6.27
C VAL A 43 12.24 3.12 -5.70
N GLU A 44 12.66 2.57 -4.57
CA GLU A 44 11.94 1.47 -3.91
C GLU A 44 10.62 1.94 -3.32
N ILE A 45 10.58 3.15 -2.76
CA ILE A 45 9.34 3.75 -2.24
C ILE A 45 8.34 4.01 -3.37
N GLU A 46 8.78 4.55 -4.51
CA GLU A 46 7.91 4.73 -5.67
C GLU A 46 7.38 3.40 -6.22
N LYS A 47 8.17 2.33 -6.14
CA LYS A 47 7.72 0.98 -6.48
C LYS A 47 6.63 0.48 -5.53
N LYS A 48 6.85 0.58 -4.21
CA LYS A 48 5.86 0.21 -3.18
C LYS A 48 4.54 0.98 -3.34
N ILE A 49 4.63 2.28 -3.67
CA ILE A 49 3.46 3.11 -3.97
C ILE A 49 2.67 2.54 -5.14
N ARG A 50 3.33 2.23 -6.27
CA ARG A 50 2.65 1.67 -7.45
C ARG A 50 1.98 0.33 -7.14
N GLU A 51 2.65 -0.54 -6.39
CA GLU A 51 2.10 -1.84 -5.98
C GLU A 51 0.85 -1.65 -5.11
N GLN A 52 0.90 -0.72 -4.16
CA GLN A 52 -0.23 -0.46 -3.27
C GLN A 52 -1.42 0.20 -3.98
N GLU A 53 -1.16 1.07 -4.96
CA GLU A 53 -2.20 1.64 -5.82
C GLU A 53 -2.92 0.55 -6.63
N GLU A 54 -2.19 -0.44 -7.15
CA GLU A 54 -2.79 -1.56 -7.87
C GLU A 54 -3.64 -2.44 -6.95
N VAL A 55 -3.18 -2.69 -5.72
CA VAL A 55 -3.99 -3.40 -4.71
C VAL A 55 -5.29 -2.64 -4.43
N MET A 56 -5.23 -1.32 -4.21
CA MET A 56 -6.43 -0.52 -3.97
C MET A 56 -7.40 -0.56 -5.14
N LYS A 57 -6.88 -0.53 -6.37
CA LYS A 57 -7.69 -0.67 -7.58
C LYS A 57 -8.39 -2.03 -7.66
N LEU A 58 -7.68 -3.12 -7.41
CA LEU A 58 -8.25 -4.47 -7.38
C LEU A 58 -9.33 -4.61 -6.30
N VAL A 59 -9.11 -4.00 -5.13
CA VAL A 59 -10.08 -3.96 -4.05
C VAL A 59 -11.34 -3.19 -4.47
N ASP A 60 -11.19 -2.03 -5.09
CA ASP A 60 -12.32 -1.24 -5.61
C ASP A 60 -13.10 -1.99 -6.71
N GLU A 61 -12.39 -2.66 -7.63
CA GLU A 61 -13.00 -3.51 -8.65
C GLU A 61 -13.77 -4.68 -8.03
N TRP A 62 -13.24 -5.31 -6.98
CA TRP A 62 -13.96 -6.33 -6.23
C TRP A 62 -15.22 -5.72 -5.60
N PHE A 63 -15.12 -4.63 -4.85
CA PHE A 63 -16.27 -4.02 -4.21
C PHE A 63 -17.38 -3.66 -5.21
N LYS A 64 -17.02 -3.21 -6.41
CA LYS A 64 -17.97 -2.86 -7.48
C LYS A 64 -18.59 -4.08 -8.17
N ASN A 65 -17.77 -5.08 -8.51
CA ASN A 65 -18.19 -6.19 -9.38
C ASN A 65 -18.51 -7.48 -8.61
N GLY A 66 -18.24 -7.50 -7.32
CA GLY A 66 -18.24 -8.71 -6.50
C GLY A 66 -17.06 -9.63 -6.84
N PHE A 67 -17.04 -10.79 -6.18
CA PHE A 67 -16.02 -11.80 -6.45
C PHE A 67 -16.25 -12.41 -7.85
N PRO A 68 -15.24 -12.55 -8.73
CA PRO A 68 -15.41 -13.07 -10.09
C PRO A 68 -15.56 -14.61 -10.13
N TYR A 69 -16.52 -15.18 -9.38
CA TYR A 69 -16.75 -16.63 -9.34
C TYR A 69 -17.37 -17.22 -10.61
N LYS A 70 -17.96 -16.38 -11.49
CA LYS A 70 -18.75 -16.86 -12.64
C LYS A 70 -17.95 -17.69 -13.66
N LYS A 71 -16.62 -17.61 -13.63
CA LYS A 71 -15.71 -18.38 -14.51
C LYS A 71 -14.80 -19.34 -13.75
N LEU A 72 -14.97 -19.45 -12.44
CA LEU A 72 -14.18 -20.35 -11.61
C LEU A 72 -14.96 -21.66 -11.42
N ASP A 73 -14.26 -22.78 -11.54
CA ASP A 73 -14.82 -24.06 -11.12
C ASP A 73 -14.97 -24.01 -9.59
N THR A 74 -16.23 -24.00 -9.13
CA THR A 74 -16.60 -23.91 -7.71
C THR A 74 -17.31 -25.18 -7.24
N SER A 75 -17.13 -26.28 -7.98
CA SER A 75 -17.69 -27.59 -7.64
C SER A 75 -17.14 -28.11 -6.30
N ASP A 76 -15.82 -28.04 -6.12
CA ASP A 76 -15.09 -28.44 -4.91
C ASP A 76 -15.55 -27.71 -3.64
N LEU A 77 -15.76 -26.39 -3.72
CA LEU A 77 -16.18 -25.54 -2.59
C LEU A 77 -17.58 -25.85 -2.02
N ARG A 78 -18.35 -26.74 -2.65
CA ARG A 78 -19.69 -27.15 -2.21
C ARG A 78 -19.71 -28.48 -1.49
N GLU A 79 -18.65 -29.29 -1.59
CA GLU A 79 -18.60 -30.62 -0.99
C GLU A 79 -18.29 -30.56 0.52
N GLU A 80 -17.45 -29.61 0.97
CA GLU A 80 -17.09 -29.48 2.40
C GLU A 80 -18.20 -28.93 3.32
N ARG A 81 -19.37 -28.53 2.80
CA ARG A 81 -20.49 -28.01 3.64
C ARG A 81 -21.49 -29.06 4.09
N TYR A 82 -21.38 -30.30 3.61
CA TYR A 82 -22.38 -31.35 3.86
C TYR A 82 -21.81 -32.67 4.42
N GLU A 83 -20.56 -32.68 4.89
CA GLU A 83 -20.03 -33.76 5.76
C GLU A 83 -19.99 -33.36 7.24
#